data_AF-G5JFM2-F1
#
_entry.id   AF-G5JFM2-F1
#
_cell.length_a   1.000
_cell.length_b   1.000
_cell.length_c   1.000
_cell.angle_alpha   90.00
_cell.angle_beta   90.00
_cell.angle_gamma   90.00
#
_symmetry.space_group_name_H-M   'P 1'
#
loop_
_entity.id
_entity.type
_entity.pdbx_description
1 polymer ?
#
loop_
_entity_poly.entity_id
_entity_poly.type
_entity_poly.pdbx_seq_one_letter_code
_entity_poly.pdbx_strand_id
1 'polypeptide(L)' 'MTLEDKLTELKYDYVRLQGDLEKKESLNLDTSALVNQLKNIENEIREIRTQMGVGQK' A
#
# COMPACT_ATOMS: atom_id res chain seq x y z
N MET A 1 -3.03 -14.25 -12.74
CA MET A 1 -2.37 -13.31 -11.82
C MET A 1 -1.61 -14.12 -10.77
N THR A 2 -0.30 -13.91 -10.65
CA THR A 2 0.52 -14.52 -9.59
C THR A 2 0.52 -13.64 -8.35
N LEU A 3 0.97 -14.15 -7.21
CA LEU A 3 1.14 -13.36 -5.99
C LEU A 3 2.12 -12.19 -6.18
N GLU A 4 3.12 -12.36 -7.06
CA GLU A 4 4.09 -11.34 -7.45
C GLU A 4 3.46 -10.18 -8.23
N ASP A 5 2.52 -10.51 -9.11
CA ASP A 5 1.75 -9.54 -9.90
C ASP A 5 0.89 -8.68 -8.96
N LYS A 6 0.14 -9.33 -8.05
CA LYS A 6 -0.66 -8.65 -7.04
C LYS A 6 0.18 -7.80 -6.09
N LEU A 7 1.36 -8.29 -5.69
CA LEU A 7 2.32 -7.52 -4.89
C LEU A 7 2.81 -6.26 -5.63
N THR A 8 3.04 -6.38 -6.94
CA THR A 8 3.48 -5.26 -7.78
C THR A 8 2.37 -4.22 -7.94
N GLU A 9 1.13 -4.66 -8.16
CA GLU A 9 -0.04 -3.78 -8.21
C GLU A 9 -0.23 -3.03 -6.88
N LEU A 10 -0.19 -3.73 -5.74
CA LEU A 10 -0.33 -3.11 -4.42
C LEU A 10 0.77 -2.08 -4.14
N LYS A 11 2.02 -2.36 -4.52
CA LYS A 11 3.12 -1.39 -4.40
C LYS A 11 2.90 -0.16 -5.28
N TYR A 12 2.41 -0.35 -6.51
CA TYR A 12 2.12 0.75 -7.40
C TYR A 12 1.00 1.64 -6.84
N ASP A 13 -0.06 1.02 -6.31
CA ASP A 13 -1.17 1.73 -5.68
C ASP A 13 -0.73 2.47 -4.41
N TYR A 14 0.15 1.85 -3.60
CA TYR A 14 0.75 2.47 -2.42
C TYR A 14 1.51 3.76 -2.77
N VAL A 15 2.41 3.70 -3.77
CA VAL A 15 3.20 4.87 -4.20
C VAL A 15 2.29 5.97 -4.74
N ARG A 16 1.25 5.59 -5.50
CA ARG A 16 0.27 6.53 -6.03
C ARG A 16 -0.51 7.23 -4.91
N LEU A 17 -0.98 6.48 -3.92
CA LEU A 17 -1.72 7.01 -2.78
C LEU A 17 -0.84 7.88 -1.87
N GLN A 18 0.46 7.59 -1.74
CA GLN A 18 1.39 8.50 -1.07
C GLN A 18 1.47 9.86 -1.76
N GLY A 19 1.55 9.89 -3.09
CA GLY A 19 1.53 11.16 -3.84
C GLY A 19 0.20 11.92 -3.69
N ASP A 20 -0.92 11.22 -3.60
CA ASP A 20 -2.24 11.83 -3.34
C ASP A 20 -2.32 12.34 -1.89
N LEU A 21 -1.75 11.60 -0.94
CA LEU A 21 -1.62 12.01 0.46
C LEU A 21 -0.85 13.32 0.57
N GLU A 22 0.35 13.41 0.01
CA GLU A 22 1.16 14.63 0.04
C GLU A 22 0.43 15.84 -0.57
N LYS A 23 -0.31 15.63 -1.66
CA LYS A 23 -1.16 16.66 -2.25
C LYS A 23 -2.28 17.10 -1.31
N LYS A 24 -2.98 16.16 -0.68
CA LYS A 24 -4.07 16.49 0.25
C LYS A 24 -3.56 17.16 1.52
N GLU A 25 -2.40 16.75 2.04
CA GLU A 25 -1.73 17.43 3.14
C GLU A 25 -1.35 18.86 2.76
N SER A 26 -0.80 19.08 1.55
CA SER A 26 -0.54 20.44 1.03
C SER A 26 -1.80 21.30 0.90
N LEU A 27 -2.95 20.68 0.63
CA LEU A 27 -4.24 21.37 0.55
C LEU A 27 -4.96 21.44 1.91
N ASN A 28 -4.32 20.96 2.98
CA ASN A 28 -4.85 20.89 4.33
C ASN A 28 -6.23 20.17 4.39
N LEU A 29 -6.40 19.17 3.54
CA LEU A 29 -7.60 18.32 3.44
C LEU A 29 -7.49 17.13 4.40
N ASP A 30 -8.62 16.50 4.70
CA ASP A 30 -8.61 15.27 5.49
C ASP A 30 -7.88 14.14 4.73
N THR A 31 -6.87 13.60 5.40
CA THR A 31 -6.03 12.51 4.91
C THR A 31 -6.24 11.21 5.67
N SER A 32 -7.10 11.21 6.69
CA SER A 32 -7.36 10.06 7.56
C SER A 32 -7.77 8.81 6.75
N ALA A 33 -8.60 9.00 5.73
CA ALA A 33 -9.01 7.93 4.83
C ALA A 33 -7.84 7.35 4.02
N LEU A 34 -6.99 8.20 3.44
CA LEU A 34 -5.80 7.79 2.67
C LEU A 34 -4.79 7.05 3.53
N VAL A 35 -4.53 7.55 4.74
CA VAL A 35 -3.63 6.90 5.70
C VAL A 35 -4.15 5.51 6.06
N ASN A 36 -5.47 5.36 6.24
CA ASN A 36 -6.06 4.05 6.50
C ASN A 36 -5.94 3.10 5.29
N GLN A 37 -6.11 3.61 4.07
CA GLN A 37 -5.90 2.83 2.85
C GLN A 37 -4.44 2.38 2.69
N LEU A 38 -3.47 3.28 2.91
CA LEU A 38 -2.04 2.95 2.87
C LEU A 38 -1.69 1.84 3.88
N LYS A 39 -2.23 1.92 5.11
CA LYS A 39 -2.06 0.85 6.11
C LYS A 39 -2.66 -0.47 5.67
N ASN A 40 -3.82 -0.46 5.02
CA ASN A 40 -4.44 -1.67 4.50
C ASN A 40 -3.59 -2.32 3.41
N ILE A 41 -3.07 -1.51 2.48
CA ILE A 41 -2.17 -1.97 1.41
C ILE A 41 -0.88 -2.56 1.99
N GLU A 42 -0.29 -1.93 3.00
CA GLU A 42 0.88 -2.48 3.72
C GLU A 42 0.60 -3.85 4.35
N ASN A 43 -0.57 -4.01 4.99
CA ASN A 43 -0.99 -5.30 5.54
C ASN A 43 -1.14 -6.35 4.44
N GLU A 44 -1.81 -6.04 3.33
CA GLU A 44 -1.95 -6.96 2.20
C GLU A 44 -0.60 -7.34 1.59
N ILE A 45 0.33 -6.38 1.44
CA ILE A 45 1.71 -6.64 0.98
C ILE A 45 2.41 -7.62 1.92
N ARG A 46 2.26 -7.44 3.23
CA ARG A 46 2.86 -8.31 4.25
C ARG A 46 2.24 -9.71 4.21
N GLU A 47 0.93 -9.81 4.06
CA GLU A 47 0.23 -11.09 3.93
C GLU A 47 0.68 -11.83 2.67
N ILE A 48 0.77 -11.15 1.53
CA ILE A 48 1.26 -11.76 0.29
C ILE A 48 2.71 -12.20 0.42
N ARG A 49 3.58 -11.38 1.02
CA ARG A 49 4.99 -11.77 1.30
C ARG A 49 5.09 -12.98 2.22
N THR A 50 4.19 -13.10 3.18
CA THR A 50 4.09 -14.24 4.09
C THR A 50 3.63 -15.49 3.34
N GLN A 51 2.60 -15.36 2.51
CA GLN A 51 2.11 -16.44 1.64
C GLN A 51 3.17 -16.90 0.63
N MET A 52 4.02 -15.99 0.14
CA MET A 52 5.15 -16.30 -0.72
C MET A 52 6.35 -16.93 0.01
N GLY A 53 6.33 -17.03 1.35
CA GLY A 53 7.43 -17.59 2.14
C GLY A 53 8.69 -16.72 2.20
N VAL A 54 8.63 -15.47 1.73
CA VAL A 54 9.78 -14.54 1.70
C VAL A 54 9.97 -13.85 3.06
N GLY A 55 8.97 -13.90 3.94
CA GLY A 55 8.95 -13.21 5.24
C GLY A 55 9.33 -14.04 6.47
N GLN A 56 9.74 -15.30 6.31
CA GLN A 56 10.21 -16.14 7.43
C GLN A 56 11.68 -16.50 7.23
N LYS A 57 12.57 -15.65 7.75
CA LYS A 57 13.93 -16.05 8.11
C LYS A 57 14.41 -15.27 9.32
#